data_AF-A0A1M5EYG1-F1
#
_entry.id   AF-A0A1M5EYG1-F1
#
_cell.length_a   1.000
_cell.length_b   1.000
_cell.length_c   1.000
_cell.angle_alpha   90.00
_cell.angle_beta   90.00
_cell.angle_gamma   90.00
#
_symmetry.space_group_name_H-M   'P 1'
#
loop_
_entity.id
_entity.type
_entity.pdbx_description
1 polymer ?
#
loop_
_entity_poly.entity_id
_entity_poly.type
_entity_poly.pdbx_seq_one_letter_code
_entity_poly.pdbx_strand_id
1 'polypeptide(L)'
;MIEYTEGIYSFYVYILTNKNKTVLYTGVTNDLKRRLQEHKEKTNPNSFTARYNVEFLLYYEHFTWIQLAIAREKEIKDLKRDKKEILINTINPDWNFLNDLF
;
A
#
# COMPACT_ATOMS: atom_id res chain seq x y z
N MET A 1 -30.30 17.70 -4.46
CA MET A 1 -29.04 18.45 -4.22
C MET A 1 -28.08 17.45 -3.60
N ILE A 2 -26.91 17.26 -4.20
CA ILE A 2 -25.88 16.39 -3.62
C ILE A 2 -25.24 17.22 -2.51
N GLU A 3 -25.43 16.79 -1.27
CA GLU A 3 -24.68 17.33 -0.13
C GLU A 3 -23.24 16.84 -0.25
N TYR A 4 -22.33 17.77 -0.49
CA TYR A 4 -20.90 17.50 -0.36
C TYR A 4 -20.60 17.47 1.13
N THR A 5 -20.33 16.28 1.67
CA THR A 5 -19.83 16.16 3.04
C THR A 5 -18.50 16.90 3.13
N GLU A 6 -18.42 17.89 4.01
CA GLU A 6 -17.16 18.57 4.35
C GLU A 6 -16.21 17.58 5.02
N GLY A 7 -15.42 16.88 4.21
CA GLY A 7 -14.41 15.95 4.69
C GLY A 7 -13.34 15.76 3.63
N ILE A 8 -12.08 16.06 3.98
CA ILE A 8 -10.95 15.61 3.18
C ILE A 8 -10.87 14.10 3.36
N TYR A 9 -11.32 13.36 2.36
CA TYR A 9 -11.15 11.91 2.32
C TYR A 9 -9.66 11.57 2.23
N SER A 10 -9.24 10.50 2.90
CA SER A 10 -7.87 10.00 2.81
C SER A 10 -7.86 8.68 2.05
N PHE A 11 -6.99 8.60 1.04
CA PHE A 11 -6.71 7.39 0.29
C PHE A 11 -5.21 7.19 0.25
N TYR A 12 -4.78 5.94 0.31
CA TYR A 12 -3.39 5.55 0.34
C TYR A 12 -3.12 4.53 -0.75
N VAL A 13 -2.14 4.80 -1.59
CA VAL A 13 -1.50 3.76 -2.42
C VAL A 13 -0.29 3.27 -1.65
N TYR A 14 -0.07 1.97 -1.60
CA TYR A 14 0.98 1.39 -0.77
C TYR A 14 1.69 0.23 -1.46
N ILE A 15 2.93 -0.05 -1.04
CA ILE A 15 3.66 -1.27 -1.38
C ILE A 15 4.00 -2.02 -0.10
N LEU A 16 3.51 -3.26 -0.01
CA LEU A 16 3.86 -4.20 1.05
C LEU A 16 4.84 -5.26 0.57
N THR A 17 5.52 -5.88 1.53
CA THR A 17 6.41 -7.00 1.33
C THR A 17 6.23 -8.09 2.38
N ASN A 18 6.82 -9.25 2.12
CA ASN A 18 7.10 -10.26 3.13
C ASN A 18 8.41 -9.97 3.90
N LYS A 19 8.64 -10.70 5.00
CA LYS A 19 9.81 -10.51 5.89
C LYS A 19 11.15 -10.54 5.15
N ASN A 20 11.24 -11.37 4.11
CA ASN A 20 12.47 -11.57 3.33
C ASN A 20 12.64 -10.55 2.18
N LYS A 21 11.73 -9.58 2.02
CA LYS A 21 11.79 -8.53 0.98
C LYS A 21 11.75 -9.04 -0.48
N THR A 22 11.23 -10.26 -0.69
CA THR A 22 11.20 -10.92 -2.01
C THR A 22 9.91 -10.71 -2.78
N VAL A 23 8.79 -10.40 -2.11
CA VAL A 23 7.50 -10.17 -2.75
C VAL A 23 7.13 -8.71 -2.61
N LEU A 24 6.74 -8.04 -3.70
CA LEU A 24 6.18 -6.69 -3.65
C LEU A 24 4.72 -6.74 -4.06
N TYR A 25 3.85 -6.21 -3.21
CA TYR A 25 2.41 -6.14 -3.44
C TYR A 25 1.95 -4.68 -3.39
N THR A 26 1.30 -4.22 -4.45
CA THR A 26 0.74 -2.88 -4.53
C THR A 26 -0.77 -2.91 -4.31
N GLY A 27 -1.27 -2.02 -3.46
CA GLY A 27 -2.71 -1.87 -3.23
C GLY A 27 -3.11 -0.44 -2.92
N VAL A 28 -4.42 -0.24 -2.82
CA VAL A 28 -5.05 1.01 -2.41
C VAL A 28 -6.03 0.78 -1.25
N THR A 29 -6.15 1.75 -0.36
CA THR A 29 -7.08 1.72 0.78
C THR A 29 -7.47 3.14 1.20
N ASN A 30 -8.62 3.32 1.84
CA ASN A 30 -8.99 4.57 2.51
C ASN A 30 -8.50 4.64 3.97
N ASP A 31 -7.98 3.54 4.50
CA ASP A 31 -7.44 3.42 5.85
C ASP A 31 -6.24 2.47 5.80
N LEU A 32 -5.04 3.04 5.90
CA LEU A 32 -3.80 2.27 5.81
C LEU A 32 -3.55 1.46 7.08
N LYS A 33 -3.82 2.02 8.27
CA LYS A 33 -3.65 1.33 9.55
C LYS A 33 -4.49 0.06 9.61
N ARG A 34 -5.78 0.17 9.29
CA ARG A 34 -6.69 -0.98 9.25
C ARG A 34 -6.21 -2.03 8.25
N ARG A 35 -5.78 -1.60 7.06
CA ARG A 35 -5.30 -2.52 6.02
C ARG A 35 -4.03 -3.26 6.43
N LEU A 36 -3.08 -2.60 7.09
CA LEU A 36 -1.88 -3.24 7.63
C LEU A 36 -2.24 -4.33 8.65
N GLN A 37 -3.21 -4.05 9.52
CA GLN A 37 -3.71 -5.05 10.47
C GLN A 37 -4.38 -6.24 9.76
N GLU A 38 -5.24 -5.99 8.76
CA GLU A 38 -5.87 -7.04 7.95
C GLU A 38 -4.84 -7.97 7.28
N HIS A 39 -3.73 -7.42 6.78
CA HIS A 39 -2.64 -8.21 6.19
C HIS A 39 -1.89 -9.03 7.24
N LYS A 40 -1.57 -8.43 8.40
CA LYS A 40 -0.91 -9.09 9.53
C LYS A 40 -1.74 -10.24 10.12
N GLU A 41 -3.05 -10.03 10.25
CA GLU A 41 -4.01 -11.03 10.75
C GLU A 41 -4.44 -12.03 9.69
N LYS A 42 -4.11 -11.78 8.41
CA LYS A 42 -4.52 -12.59 7.26
C LYS A 42 -6.03 -12.78 7.19
N THR A 43 -6.79 -11.69 7.38
CA THR A 43 -8.26 -11.69 7.41
C THR A 43 -8.88 -12.39 6.20
N ASN A 44 -8.20 -12.37 5.04
CA ASN A 44 -8.51 -13.26 3.91
C ASN A 44 -7.43 -14.34 3.75
N PRO A 45 -7.58 -15.52 4.40
CA PRO A 45 -6.54 -16.54 4.47
C PRO A 45 -6.25 -17.22 3.11
N ASN A 46 -7.21 -17.17 2.18
CA ASN A 46 -7.06 -17.74 0.83
C ASN A 46 -6.42 -16.76 -0.17
N SER A 47 -6.10 -15.53 0.26
CA SER A 47 -5.51 -14.52 -0.60
C SER A 47 -4.03 -14.79 -0.90
N PHE A 48 -3.55 -14.23 -2.03
CA PHE A 48 -2.11 -14.19 -2.35
C PHE A 48 -1.29 -13.61 -1.20
N THR A 49 -1.74 -12.51 -0.61
CA THR A 49 -1.01 -11.83 0.46
C THR A 49 -0.92 -12.66 1.74
N ALA A 50 -1.96 -13.42 2.08
CA ALA A 50 -1.90 -14.37 3.20
C ALA A 50 -0.95 -15.53 2.90
N ARG A 51 -1.02 -16.11 1.69
CA ARG A 51 -0.14 -17.21 1.24
C ARG A 51 1.34 -16.85 1.30
N TYR A 52 1.70 -15.62 0.94
CA TYR A 52 3.09 -15.17 0.86
C TYR A 52 3.54 -14.34 2.08
N ASN A 53 2.72 -14.23 3.13
CA ASN A 53 3.00 -13.43 4.34
C ASN A 53 3.37 -11.98 4.01
N VAL A 54 2.59 -11.33 3.15
CA VAL A 54 2.81 -9.96 2.71
C VAL A 54 2.13 -9.01 3.68
N GLU A 55 2.90 -8.49 4.63
CA GLU A 55 2.39 -7.72 5.78
C GLU A 55 3.24 -6.51 6.18
N PHE A 56 4.43 -6.32 5.59
CA PHE A 56 5.35 -5.24 5.97
C PHE A 56 5.28 -4.07 4.99
N LEU A 57 5.06 -2.85 5.48
CA LEU A 57 4.99 -1.64 4.68
C LEU A 57 6.39 -1.16 4.28
N LEU A 58 6.59 -0.91 2.98
CA LEU A 58 7.83 -0.29 2.46
C LEU A 58 7.61 1.10 1.90
N TYR A 59 6.41 1.39 1.39
CA TYR A 59 6.11 2.62 0.66
C TYR A 59 4.64 2.98 0.76
N TYR A 60 4.33 4.28 0.82
CA TYR A 60 2.97 4.78 0.68
C TYR A 60 2.93 6.19 0.06
N GLU A 61 1.82 6.51 -0.62
CA GLU A 61 1.46 7.84 -1.12
C GLU A 61 0.05 8.18 -0.64
N HIS A 62 -0.18 9.42 -0.21
CA HIS A 62 -1.50 9.93 0.23
C HIS A 62 -2.20 10.72 -0.88
N PHE A 63 -3.51 10.54 -0.99
CA PHE A 63 -4.37 11.20 -1.94
C PHE A 63 -5.68 11.60 -1.28
N THR A 64 -6.27 12.72 -1.75
CA THR A 64 -7.60 13.18 -1.33
C THR A 64 -8.72 12.76 -2.28
N TRP A 65 -8.35 12.26 -3.46
CA TRP A 65 -9.26 11.81 -4.51
C TRP A 65 -9.00 10.35 -4.86
N ILE A 66 -10.02 9.50 -4.67
CA ILE A 66 -9.90 8.06 -4.93
C ILE A 66 -9.48 7.74 -6.37
N GLN A 67 -9.93 8.54 -7.35
CA GLN A 67 -9.59 8.32 -8.75
C GLN A 67 -8.09 8.49 -9.01
N LEU A 68 -7.44 9.45 -8.35
CA LEU A 68 -5.99 9.64 -8.43
C LEU A 68 -5.24 8.48 -7.78
N ALA A 69 -5.69 8.03 -6.60
CA ALA A 69 -5.12 6.87 -5.91
C ALA A 69 -5.23 5.59 -6.77
N ILE A 70 -6.39 5.33 -7.37
CA ILE A 70 -6.60 4.17 -8.25
C ILE A 70 -5.73 4.26 -9.52
N ALA A 71 -5.66 5.44 -10.16
CA ALA A 71 -4.82 5.62 -11.34
C ALA A 71 -3.34 5.36 -11.01
N ARG A 72 -2.88 5.87 -9.87
CA ARG A 72 -1.52 5.67 -9.39
C ARG A 72 -1.24 4.21 -9.02
N GLU A 73 -2.18 3.54 -8.37
CA GLU A 73 -2.06 2.10 -8.04
C GLU A 73 -1.87 1.26 -9.31
N LYS A 74 -2.63 1.55 -10.38
CA LYS A 74 -2.48 0.89 -11.69
C LYS A 74 -1.10 1.15 -12.29
N GLU A 75 -0.67 2.41 -12.34
CA GLU A 75 0.66 2.78 -12.84
C GLU A 75 1.76 2.00 -12.10
N ILE A 76 1.73 1.98 -10.76
CA ILE A 76 2.71 1.26 -9.96
C ILE A 76 2.61 -0.24 -10.21
N LYS A 77 1.42 -0.83 -10.34
CA LYS A 77 1.27 -2.27 -10.63
C LYS A 77 1.97 -2.67 -11.93
N ASP A 78 1.85 -1.85 -12.96
CA ASP A 78 2.45 -2.06 -14.29
C ASP A 78 3.98 -1.87 -14.31
N LEU A 79 4.55 -1.23 -13.28
CA LEU A 79 6.00 -1.13 -13.14
C LEU A 79 6.66 -2.51 -12.97
N LYS A 80 7.77 -2.68 -13.68
CA LYS A 80 8.72 -3.76 -13.43
C LYS A 80 9.32 -3.62 -12.02
N ARG A 81 9.87 -4.71 -11.50
CA ARG A 81 10.39 -4.77 -10.12
C ARG A 81 11.47 -3.71 -9.88
N ASP A 82 12.44 -3.58 -10.76
CA ASP A 82 13.51 -2.56 -10.68
C ASP A 82 12.97 -1.14 -10.52
N LYS A 83 11.89 -0.80 -11.24
CA LYS A 83 11.24 0.50 -11.14
C LYS A 83 10.47 0.68 -9.83
N LYS A 84 9.85 -0.37 -9.30
CA LYS A 84 9.25 -0.35 -7.95
C LYS A 84 10.32 -0.16 -6.87
N GLU A 85 11.47 -0.81 -7.00
CA GLU A 85 12.59 -0.65 -6.05
C GLU A 85 13.14 0.77 -6.08
N ILE A 86 13.33 1.36 -7.27
CA ILE A 86 13.70 2.78 -7.39
C ILE A 86 12.66 3.68 -6.71
N LEU A 87 11.36 3.42 -6.92
CA LEU A 87 10.29 4.18 -6.29
C LEU A 87 10.33 4.07 -4.75
N ILE A 88 10.46 2.86 -4.20
CA ILE A 88 10.60 2.63 -2.76
C ILE A 88 11.81 3.42 -2.22
N ASN A 89 12.94 3.37 -2.92
CA ASN A 89 14.17 4.03 -2.51
C ASN A 89 14.07 5.56 -2.48
N THR A 90 13.08 6.18 -3.13
CA THR A 90 12.88 7.63 -3.05
C THR A 90 12.49 8.13 -1.66
N ILE A 91 11.86 7.27 -0.84
CA ILE A 91 11.42 7.61 0.53
C ILE A 91 11.95 6.65 1.60
N ASN A 92 12.35 5.44 1.23
CA ASN A 92 12.78 4.39 2.15
C ASN A 92 14.01 3.62 1.60
N PRO A 93 15.17 4.29 1.47
CA PRO A 93 16.37 3.72 0.86
C PRO A 93 16.92 2.51 1.62
N ASP A 94 16.71 2.44 2.93
CA ASP A 94 17.18 1.32 3.78
C ASP A 94 16.17 0.17 3.87
N TRP A 95 15.02 0.28 3.19
CA TRP A 95 13.94 -0.72 3.21
C TRP A 95 13.48 -1.08 4.63
N ASN A 96 13.41 -0.08 5.49
CA ASN A 96 12.86 -0.24 6.84
C ASN A 96 11.39 -0.64 6.74
N PHE A 97 10.93 -1.46 7.67
CA PHE A 97 9.50 -1.73 7.79
C PHE A 97 8.82 -0.53 8.44
N LEU A 98 7.89 0.08 7.73
CA LEU A 98 7.24 1.33 8.13
C LEU A 98 5.92 1.12 8.87
N ASN A 99 5.64 -0.12 9.29
CA ASN A 99 4.36 -0.50 9.92
C ASN A 99 4.05 0.34 11.16
N ASP A 100 5.05 0.72 11.94
CA ASP A 100 4.88 1.44 13.21
C ASP A 100 4.57 2.94 13.03
N LEU A 101 4.56 3.45 11.79
CA LEU A 101 4.11 4.81 11.50
C LEU A 101 2.59 5.00 11.58
N PHE A 102 1.81 3.92 11.76
CA PHE A 102 0.36 3.90 11.67
C PHE A 102 -0.33 3.21 12.86
#